data_AF-A0A7K9BTB5-F1
#
_entry.id   AF-A0A7K9BTB5-F1
#
_cell.length_a   1.000
_cell.length_b   1.000
_cell.length_c   1.000
_cell.angle_alpha   90.00
_cell.angle_beta   90.00
_cell.angle_gamma   90.00
#
_symmetry.space_group_name_H-M   'P 1'
#
loop_
_entity.id
_entity.type
_entity.pdbx_description
1 polymer ?
#
loop_
_entity_poly.entity_id
_entity_poly.type
_entity_poly.pdbx_seq_one_letter_code
_entity_poly.pdbx_strand_id
1 'polypeptide(L)'
;EVPSHVPFLLIGGGTAAFAAARSIRARDPGARVLIVSEDPALPYMRPPLSKELWFSDDPKVTETLRFKQWNGKERSIYFQPPSFYVPVRDLPFVENGGVAVLCGKKVVHMDVRGNTVKLSDGTQISYDKCLIATGGSPRNLPAIERAGKEVQRRLTLFRKIEDFKNLEKISREVKSITIIGGGFLGSELACALGRRARTRGLEVIQLFPENGNMGKVLPEYLSNWTTEKVRREGVKVMPNAVVKSVSVSGSRLLIQLKDGRKVETDHIVAAVGLEPNVELAKSAGLEVDSDFGGFRVNAELQARSNIWV
;
A
#
# COMPACT_ATOMS: atom_id res chain seq x y z
N GLU A 1 -19.00 19.27 8.53
CA GLU A 1 -18.86 19.95 7.23
C GLU A 1 -17.38 20.04 6.88
N VAL A 2 -17.05 20.04 5.58
CA VAL A 2 -15.68 20.17 5.07
C VAL A 2 -15.39 21.66 4.88
N PRO A 3 -14.23 22.18 5.34
CA PRO A 3 -13.93 23.60 5.19
C PRO A 3 -13.77 23.98 3.70
N SER A 4 -14.26 25.15 3.32
CA SER A 4 -14.12 25.71 1.96
C SER A 4 -12.69 26.17 1.64
N HIS A 5 -11.87 26.39 2.66
CA HIS A 5 -10.49 26.85 2.55
C HIS A 5 -9.60 26.24 3.65
N VAL A 6 -8.32 25.99 3.34
CA VAL A 6 -7.31 25.59 4.33
C VAL A 6 -5.92 26.15 3.96
N PRO A 7 -5.14 26.67 4.93
CA PRO A 7 -3.78 27.13 4.63
C PRO A 7 -2.85 26.04 4.07
N PHE A 8 -2.90 24.83 4.67
CA PHE A 8 -2.09 23.70 4.24
C PHE A 8 -2.98 22.50 3.88
N LEU A 9 -3.01 22.15 2.59
CA LEU A 9 -3.72 20.99 2.08
C LEU A 9 -2.76 19.86 1.74
N LEU A 10 -2.92 18.70 2.36
CA LEU A 10 -2.14 17.50 2.06
C LEU A 10 -3.04 16.44 1.40
N ILE A 11 -2.72 16.06 0.17
CA ILE A 11 -3.50 15.10 -0.63
C ILE A 11 -2.90 13.71 -0.48
N GLY A 12 -3.59 12.82 0.22
CA GLY A 12 -3.15 11.47 0.55
C GLY A 12 -2.84 11.32 2.04
N GLY A 13 -3.45 10.35 2.71
CA GLY A 13 -3.30 10.11 4.16
C GLY A 13 -2.14 9.19 4.55
N GLY A 14 -1.03 9.23 3.82
CA GLY A 14 0.10 8.31 3.99
C GLY A 14 1.20 8.78 4.93
N THR A 15 2.34 8.08 4.88
CA THR A 15 3.54 8.41 5.67
C THR A 15 4.09 9.80 5.36
N ALA A 16 4.17 10.18 4.08
CA ALA A 16 4.69 11.48 3.67
C ALA A 16 3.81 12.64 4.18
N ALA A 17 2.48 12.56 4.00
CA ALA A 17 1.57 13.58 4.51
C ALA A 17 1.58 13.70 6.03
N PHE A 18 1.64 12.59 6.78
CA PHE A 18 1.76 12.66 8.22
C PHE A 18 3.06 13.36 8.66
N ALA A 19 4.19 13.02 8.03
CA ALA A 19 5.47 13.67 8.31
C ALA A 19 5.44 15.18 7.98
N ALA A 20 4.82 15.55 6.85
CA ALA A 20 4.64 16.95 6.46
C ALA A 20 3.74 17.72 7.44
N ALA A 21 2.61 17.16 7.85
CA ALA A 21 1.72 17.76 8.84
C ALA A 21 2.45 18.03 10.17
N ARG A 22 3.23 17.04 10.64
CA ARG A 22 4.07 17.19 11.83
C ARG A 22 5.13 18.28 11.65
N SER A 23 5.80 18.31 10.49
CA SER A 23 6.83 19.32 10.19
C SER A 23 6.26 20.73 10.14
N ILE A 24 5.10 20.92 9.49
CA ILE A 24 4.39 22.19 9.43
C ILE A 24 4.07 22.66 10.85
N ARG A 25 3.41 21.81 11.68
CA ARG A 25 3.05 22.16 13.06
C ARG A 25 4.24 22.43 13.98
N ALA A 26 5.39 21.79 13.73
CA ALA A 26 6.60 22.03 14.50
C ALA A 26 7.24 23.39 14.19
N ARG A 27 7.11 23.88 12.95
CA ARG A 27 7.67 25.17 12.51
C ARG A 27 6.69 26.33 12.67
N ASP A 28 5.40 26.03 12.58
CA ASP A 28 4.29 26.94 12.81
C ASP A 28 3.30 26.28 13.79
N PRO A 29 3.42 26.58 15.10
CA PRO A 29 2.54 26.05 16.14
C PRO A 29 1.07 26.49 16.01
N GLY A 30 0.75 27.46 15.15
CA GLY A 30 -0.61 27.92 14.85
C GLY A 30 -1.21 27.31 13.58
N ALA A 31 -0.44 26.53 12.80
CA ALA A 31 -0.84 26.06 11.48
C ALA A 31 -2.13 25.22 11.49
N ARG A 32 -2.97 25.42 10.46
CA ARG A 32 -4.18 24.65 10.18
C ARG A 32 -3.93 23.74 8.97
N VAL A 33 -3.86 22.44 9.20
CA VAL A 33 -3.50 21.45 8.19
C VAL A 33 -4.65 20.48 7.97
N LEU A 34 -5.08 20.32 6.71
CA LEU A 34 -6.07 19.32 6.32
C LEU A 34 -5.40 18.23 5.49
N ILE A 35 -5.53 16.99 5.94
CA ILE A 35 -5.17 15.79 5.18
C ILE A 35 -6.44 15.25 4.54
N VAL A 36 -6.47 15.11 3.22
CA VAL A 36 -7.57 14.42 2.50
C VAL A 36 -7.10 13.02 2.13
N SER A 37 -7.81 11.99 2.58
CA SER A 37 -7.43 10.59 2.39
C SER A 37 -8.55 9.79 1.75
N GLU A 38 -8.27 9.11 0.64
CA GLU A 38 -9.23 8.16 0.04
C GLU A 38 -9.41 6.91 0.90
N ASP A 39 -8.41 6.55 1.72
CA ASP A 39 -8.50 5.44 2.67
C ASP A 39 -9.47 5.81 3.82
N PRO A 40 -10.28 4.85 4.31
CA PRO A 40 -11.16 5.08 5.46
C PRO A 40 -10.39 5.19 6.78
N ALA A 41 -9.14 4.75 6.82
CA ALA A 41 -8.29 4.75 8.00
C ALA A 41 -7.52 6.08 8.15
N LEU A 42 -7.27 6.48 9.41
CA LEU A 42 -6.32 7.56 9.73
C LEU A 42 -4.88 7.18 9.31
N PRO A 43 -3.95 8.15 9.18
CA PRO A 43 -2.59 7.86 8.73
C PRO A 43 -1.87 6.78 9.54
N TYR A 44 -1.32 5.80 8.83
CA TYR A 44 -0.64 4.62 9.39
C TYR A 44 0.63 4.24 8.62
N MET A 45 1.52 3.50 9.29
CA MET A 45 2.74 2.97 8.67
C MET A 45 2.49 1.60 8.03
N ARG A 46 3.04 1.37 6.84
CA ARG A 46 2.80 0.14 6.08
C ARG A 46 3.75 -1.03 6.37
N PRO A 47 5.02 -0.84 6.79
CA PRO A 47 5.95 -1.96 6.98
C PRO A 47 5.47 -3.12 7.88
N PRO A 48 4.71 -2.87 8.97
CA PRO A 48 4.19 -3.95 9.81
C PRO A 48 3.16 -4.86 9.12
N LEU A 49 2.50 -4.39 8.05
CA LEU A 49 1.46 -5.14 7.33
C LEU A 49 1.97 -6.45 6.72
N SER A 50 3.25 -6.54 6.38
CA SER A 50 3.89 -7.76 5.83
C SER A 50 4.87 -8.40 6.82
N LYS A 51 4.96 -7.88 8.05
CA LYS A 51 5.95 -8.29 9.06
C LYS A 51 5.25 -8.60 10.39
N GLU A 52 5.48 -7.81 11.43
CA GLU A 52 5.17 -8.12 12.84
C GLU A 52 3.70 -8.50 13.07
N LEU A 53 2.76 -7.92 12.32
CA LEU A 53 1.34 -8.24 12.45
C LEU A 53 1.02 -9.72 12.16
N TRP A 54 1.84 -10.40 11.35
CA TRP A 54 1.69 -11.83 11.05
C TRP A 54 2.25 -12.74 12.12
N PHE A 55 3.10 -12.20 13.01
CA PHE A 55 3.83 -12.93 14.06
C PHE A 55 3.14 -12.81 15.43
N SER A 56 1.87 -12.42 15.45
CA SER A 56 1.03 -12.39 16.63
C SER A 56 0.14 -13.64 16.71
N ASP A 57 0.05 -14.22 17.90
CA ASP A 57 -0.94 -15.26 18.25
C ASP A 57 -2.24 -14.64 18.78
N ASP A 58 -2.28 -13.33 19.05
CA ASP A 58 -3.49 -12.63 19.49
C ASP A 58 -4.49 -12.50 18.33
N PRO A 59 -5.68 -13.14 18.40
CA PRO A 59 -6.68 -13.05 17.35
C PRO A 59 -7.22 -11.62 17.16
N LYS A 60 -7.11 -10.74 18.18
CA LYS A 60 -7.54 -9.34 18.13
C LYS A 60 -6.56 -8.43 17.39
N VAL A 61 -5.43 -8.96 16.91
CA VAL A 61 -4.44 -8.17 16.15
C VAL A 61 -5.04 -7.53 14.89
N THR A 62 -6.00 -8.20 14.24
CA THR A 62 -6.67 -7.68 13.05
C THR A 62 -7.64 -6.55 13.37
N GLU A 63 -8.19 -6.50 14.58
CA GLU A 63 -9.09 -5.42 15.05
C GLU A 63 -8.29 -4.23 15.56
N THR A 64 -7.32 -4.48 16.44
CA THR A 64 -6.56 -3.43 17.14
C THR A 64 -5.48 -2.82 16.27
N LEU A 65 -4.90 -3.61 15.35
CA LEU A 65 -3.71 -3.25 14.56
C LEU A 65 -2.54 -2.77 15.43
N ARG A 66 -2.44 -3.35 16.63
CA ARG A 66 -1.32 -3.18 17.55
C ARG A 66 -0.46 -4.43 17.46
N PHE A 67 0.83 -4.24 17.27
CA PHE A 67 1.78 -5.33 17.03
C PHE A 67 2.91 -5.28 18.04
N LYS A 68 3.48 -6.44 18.37
CA LYS A 68 4.71 -6.53 19.14
C LYS A 68 5.90 -6.45 18.19
N GLN A 69 6.81 -5.53 18.47
CA GLN A 69 8.11 -5.49 17.82
C GLN A 69 8.92 -6.73 18.18
N TRP A 70 10.03 -6.97 17.48
CA TRP A 70 10.91 -8.11 17.76
C TRP A 70 11.49 -8.12 19.19
N ASN A 71 11.57 -6.95 19.85
CA ASN A 71 11.97 -6.83 21.26
C ASN A 71 10.80 -7.04 22.25
N GLY A 72 9.61 -7.41 21.77
CA GLY A 72 8.40 -7.64 22.57
C GLY A 72 7.58 -6.38 22.91
N LYS A 73 8.08 -5.16 22.66
CA LYS A 73 7.34 -3.92 22.93
C LYS A 73 6.20 -3.73 21.94
N GLU A 74 5.04 -3.35 22.46
CA GLU A 74 3.87 -3.10 21.64
C GLU A 74 3.91 -1.72 20.98
N ARG A 75 3.40 -1.64 19.75
CA ARG A 75 3.26 -0.40 18.98
C ARG A 75 1.96 -0.41 18.18
N SER A 76 1.34 0.76 18.04
CA SER A 76 0.25 0.97 17.09
C SER A 76 0.79 1.10 15.66
N ILE A 77 0.04 0.58 14.68
CA ILE A 77 0.33 0.88 13.26
C ILE A 77 0.07 2.35 12.91
N TYR A 78 -0.86 3.01 13.62
CA TYR A 78 -1.19 4.41 13.43
C TYR A 78 -0.07 5.31 13.95
N PHE A 79 0.18 6.42 13.25
CA PHE A 79 1.29 7.30 13.63
C PHE A 79 1.07 8.05 14.95
N GLN A 80 -0.18 8.34 15.30
CA GLN A 80 -0.56 8.96 16.57
C GLN A 80 -1.98 8.55 16.98
N PRO A 81 -2.39 8.76 18.25
CA PRO A 81 -3.75 8.51 18.69
C PRO A 81 -4.79 9.33 17.91
N PRO A 82 -5.99 8.79 17.64
CA PRO A 82 -7.06 9.53 16.94
C PRO A 82 -7.44 10.86 17.62
N SER A 83 -7.38 10.93 18.95
CA SER A 83 -7.70 12.13 19.73
C SER A 83 -6.74 13.31 19.51
N PHE A 84 -5.61 13.10 18.84
CA PHE A 84 -4.65 14.16 18.53
C PHE A 84 -5.03 14.93 17.25
N TYR A 85 -6.02 14.44 16.50
CA TYR A 85 -6.55 15.15 15.34
C TYR A 85 -7.75 16.01 15.74
N VAL A 86 -7.84 17.20 15.16
CA VAL A 86 -8.99 18.10 15.31
C VAL A 86 -10.11 17.62 14.40
N PRO A 87 -11.39 17.67 14.81
CA PRO A 87 -12.50 17.43 13.90
C PRO A 87 -12.44 18.36 12.68
N VAL A 88 -12.69 17.83 11.48
CA VAL A 88 -12.58 18.59 10.21
C VAL A 88 -13.39 19.89 10.22
N ARG A 89 -14.59 19.87 10.82
CA ARG A 89 -15.47 21.04 10.95
C ARG A 89 -14.92 22.15 11.85
N ASP A 90 -14.07 21.80 12.82
CA ASP A 90 -13.57 22.72 13.83
C ASP A 90 -12.22 23.31 13.42
N LEU A 91 -11.55 22.71 12.40
CA LEU A 91 -10.23 23.13 11.92
C LEU A 91 -10.13 24.64 11.58
N PRO A 92 -11.14 25.32 10.99
CA PRO A 92 -11.06 26.75 10.71
C PRO A 92 -11.05 27.64 11.96
N PHE A 93 -11.64 27.17 13.07
CA PHE A 93 -11.97 28.01 14.22
C PHE A 93 -11.21 27.63 15.49
N VAL A 94 -10.70 26.39 15.58
CA VAL A 94 -10.00 25.91 16.77
C VAL A 94 -8.85 26.84 17.14
N GLU A 95 -8.75 27.15 18.43
CA GLU A 95 -7.66 27.95 18.99
C GLU A 95 -6.33 27.21 18.76
N ASN A 96 -5.28 27.94 18.36
CA ASN A 96 -3.95 27.40 18.05
C ASN A 96 -3.87 26.42 16.85
N GLY A 97 -4.94 26.29 16.04
CA GLY A 97 -4.94 25.45 14.85
C GLY A 97 -4.83 23.95 15.15
N GLY A 98 -4.37 23.16 14.19
CA GLY A 98 -4.24 21.71 14.34
C GLY A 98 -4.18 20.95 13.02
N VAL A 99 -4.25 19.63 13.12
CA VAL A 99 -4.30 18.73 11.97
C VAL A 99 -5.65 18.01 11.97
N ALA A 100 -6.39 18.11 10.87
CA ALA A 100 -7.59 17.32 10.65
C ALA A 100 -7.36 16.32 9.50
N VAL A 101 -8.08 15.20 9.53
CA VAL A 101 -8.04 14.18 8.47
C VAL A 101 -9.45 13.93 7.97
N LEU A 102 -9.65 14.15 6.67
CA LEU A 102 -10.88 13.81 5.96
C LEU A 102 -10.70 12.45 5.28
N CYS A 103 -11.06 11.38 6.00
CA CYS A 103 -11.00 10.00 5.51
C CYS A 103 -12.13 9.66 4.52
N GLY A 104 -11.91 8.65 3.68
CA GLY A 104 -12.90 8.16 2.71
C GLY A 104 -13.27 9.18 1.62
N LYS A 105 -12.43 10.19 1.38
CA LYS A 105 -12.65 11.22 0.36
C LYS A 105 -11.47 11.29 -0.59
N LYS A 106 -11.75 11.26 -1.89
CA LYS A 106 -10.72 11.32 -2.93
C LYS A 106 -10.72 12.69 -3.57
N VAL A 107 -9.53 13.30 -3.72
CA VAL A 107 -9.35 14.45 -4.62
C VAL A 107 -9.33 13.92 -6.05
N VAL A 108 -10.22 14.43 -6.90
CA VAL A 108 -10.39 13.96 -8.29
C VAL A 108 -10.04 15.01 -9.33
N HIS A 109 -9.90 16.27 -8.92
CA HIS A 109 -9.51 17.37 -9.79
C HIS A 109 -8.73 18.41 -8.98
N MET A 110 -7.75 19.03 -9.61
CA MET A 110 -6.96 20.12 -9.04
C MET A 110 -6.84 21.23 -10.08
N ASP A 111 -7.30 22.42 -9.71
CA ASP A 111 -7.06 23.67 -10.45
C ASP A 111 -5.91 24.42 -9.77
N VAL A 112 -4.75 24.39 -10.44
CA VAL A 112 -3.52 25.04 -9.96
C VAL A 112 -3.62 26.56 -10.04
N ARG A 113 -4.33 27.11 -11.04
CA ARG A 113 -4.44 28.57 -11.19
C ARG A 113 -5.39 29.16 -10.16
N GLY A 114 -6.50 28.47 -9.90
CA GLY A 114 -7.48 28.85 -8.89
C GLY A 114 -7.09 28.47 -7.45
N ASN A 115 -5.99 27.72 -7.25
CA ASN A 115 -5.60 27.13 -5.96
C ASN A 115 -6.75 26.34 -5.31
N THR A 116 -7.44 25.51 -6.08
CA THR A 116 -8.57 24.70 -5.59
C THR A 116 -8.44 23.23 -5.94
N VAL A 117 -9.06 22.38 -5.13
CA VAL A 117 -9.28 20.97 -5.43
C VAL A 117 -10.77 20.64 -5.37
N LYS A 118 -11.18 19.64 -6.16
CA LYS A 118 -12.52 19.06 -6.09
C LYS A 118 -12.45 17.62 -5.61
N LEU A 119 -13.30 17.28 -4.66
CA LEU A 119 -13.46 15.93 -4.14
C LEU A 119 -14.43 15.12 -5.01
N SER A 120 -14.42 13.80 -4.84
CA SER A 120 -15.27 12.86 -5.56
C SER A 120 -16.77 13.08 -5.36
N ASP A 121 -17.19 13.77 -4.30
CA ASP A 121 -18.59 14.13 -4.01
C ASP A 121 -18.97 15.54 -4.51
N GLY A 122 -18.05 16.22 -5.21
CA GLY A 122 -18.26 17.56 -5.73
C GLY A 122 -17.84 18.70 -4.81
N THR A 123 -17.50 18.42 -3.54
CA THR A 123 -17.00 19.42 -2.59
C THR A 123 -15.74 20.09 -3.13
N GLN A 124 -15.63 21.41 -2.98
CA GLN A 124 -14.46 22.18 -3.36
C GLN A 124 -13.73 22.72 -2.14
N ILE A 125 -12.40 22.69 -2.18
CA ILE A 125 -11.53 23.20 -1.13
C ILE A 125 -10.44 24.06 -1.78
N SER A 126 -10.34 25.32 -1.37
CA SER A 126 -9.22 26.19 -1.74
C SER A 126 -8.04 26.03 -0.77
N TYR A 127 -6.82 26.31 -1.23
CA TYR A 127 -5.61 26.15 -0.42
C TYR A 127 -4.59 27.27 -0.63
N ASP A 128 -3.76 27.56 0.37
CA ASP A 128 -2.60 28.43 0.18
C ASP A 128 -1.40 27.63 -0.33
N LYS A 129 -1.09 26.52 0.34
CA LYS A 129 0.00 25.59 -0.01
C LYS A 129 -0.50 24.15 -0.04
N CYS A 130 -0.05 23.38 -1.04
CA CYS A 130 -0.46 22.00 -1.23
C CYS A 130 0.71 21.02 -1.27
N LEU A 131 0.52 19.83 -0.69
CA LEU A 131 1.39 18.66 -0.88
C LEU A 131 0.61 17.53 -1.56
N ILE A 132 1.13 16.99 -2.65
CA ILE A 132 0.62 15.78 -3.31
C ILE A 132 1.39 14.57 -2.77
N ALA A 133 0.79 13.86 -1.82
CA ALA A 133 1.35 12.68 -1.18
C ALA A 133 0.53 11.41 -1.49
N THR A 134 0.09 11.27 -2.75
CA THR A 134 -0.86 10.23 -3.23
C THR A 134 -0.25 8.83 -3.29
N GLY A 135 1.07 8.71 -3.17
CA GLY A 135 1.78 7.43 -3.15
C GLY A 135 1.64 6.69 -4.48
N GLY A 136 1.21 5.43 -4.43
CA GLY A 136 1.09 4.61 -5.62
C GLY A 136 0.21 3.39 -5.41
N SER A 137 -0.26 2.85 -6.53
CA SER A 137 -1.14 1.69 -6.65
C SER A 137 -0.34 0.44 -7.02
N PRO A 138 -0.63 -0.74 -6.45
CA PRO A 138 0.07 -1.97 -6.85
C PRO A 138 -0.10 -2.27 -8.34
N ARG A 139 0.97 -2.70 -9.00
CA ARG A 139 0.89 -3.26 -10.35
C ARG A 139 0.13 -4.58 -10.32
N ASN A 140 -0.67 -4.82 -11.35
CA ASN A 140 -1.21 -6.13 -11.65
C ASN A 140 -0.40 -6.78 -12.78
N LEU A 141 -0.51 -8.10 -12.94
CA LEU A 141 0.09 -8.81 -14.06
C LEU A 141 -0.89 -8.82 -15.24
N PRO A 142 -0.44 -8.51 -16.47
CA PRO A 142 -1.30 -8.55 -17.66
C PRO A 142 -2.01 -9.90 -17.87
N ALA A 143 -1.35 -11.00 -17.51
CA ALA A 143 -1.94 -12.35 -17.57
C ALA A 143 -3.11 -12.54 -16.60
N ILE A 144 -3.12 -11.81 -15.48
CA ILE A 144 -4.20 -11.83 -14.48
C ILE A 144 -5.26 -10.82 -14.87
N GLU A 145 -4.90 -9.60 -15.28
CA GLU A 145 -5.85 -8.57 -15.75
C GLU A 145 -6.79 -9.07 -16.84
N ARG A 146 -6.26 -9.86 -17.77
CA ARG A 146 -7.04 -10.48 -18.86
C ARG A 146 -7.88 -11.68 -18.40
N ALA A 147 -7.69 -12.16 -17.18
CA ALA A 147 -8.44 -13.30 -16.65
C ALA A 147 -9.85 -12.88 -16.23
N GLY A 148 -10.76 -13.85 -16.18
CA GLY A 148 -12.17 -13.61 -15.84
C GLY A 148 -12.38 -13.07 -14.41
N LYS A 149 -13.57 -12.52 -14.16
CA LYS A 149 -13.97 -11.93 -12.86
C LYS A 149 -13.75 -12.86 -11.67
N GLU A 150 -13.86 -14.17 -11.87
CA GLU A 150 -13.64 -15.13 -10.80
C GLU A 150 -12.17 -15.17 -10.33
N VAL A 151 -11.21 -15.07 -11.24
CA VAL A 151 -9.78 -14.97 -10.88
C VAL A 151 -9.54 -13.67 -10.09
N GLN A 152 -10.14 -12.56 -10.52
CA GLN A 152 -10.01 -11.27 -9.82
C GLN A 152 -10.55 -11.30 -8.39
N ARG A 153 -11.62 -12.07 -8.11
CA ARG A 153 -12.15 -12.24 -6.75
C ARG A 153 -11.22 -13.00 -5.82
N ARG A 154 -10.29 -13.80 -6.38
CA ARG A 154 -9.31 -14.62 -5.65
C ARG A 154 -7.88 -14.10 -5.81
N LEU A 155 -7.76 -12.79 -6.04
CA LEU A 155 -6.51 -12.06 -6.15
C LEU A 155 -6.43 -11.01 -5.04
N THR A 156 -5.28 -10.91 -4.40
CA THR A 156 -4.94 -9.78 -3.52
C THR A 156 -3.77 -9.00 -4.08
N LEU A 157 -3.95 -7.70 -4.26
CA LEU A 157 -2.90 -6.73 -4.52
C LEU A 157 -2.49 -6.07 -3.20
N PHE A 158 -1.48 -6.62 -2.53
CA PHE A 158 -1.24 -6.33 -1.11
C PHE A 158 -0.65 -4.94 -0.85
N ARG A 159 -1.39 -4.05 -0.16
CA ARG A 159 -0.94 -2.66 0.06
C ARG A 159 -1.44 -1.99 1.34
N LYS A 160 -2.71 -2.19 1.69
CA LYS A 160 -3.48 -1.47 2.70
C LYS A 160 -3.81 -2.40 3.88
N ILE A 161 -4.29 -1.82 4.98
CA ILE A 161 -4.78 -2.57 6.17
C ILE A 161 -5.83 -3.61 5.78
N GLU A 162 -6.70 -3.27 4.84
CA GLU A 162 -7.77 -4.15 4.39
C GLU A 162 -7.23 -5.40 3.68
N ASP A 163 -6.14 -5.27 2.92
CA ASP A 163 -5.48 -6.42 2.30
C ASP A 163 -4.85 -7.34 3.34
N PHE A 164 -4.26 -6.76 4.41
CA PHE A 164 -3.78 -7.53 5.55
C PHE A 164 -4.92 -8.32 6.20
N LYS A 165 -6.03 -7.66 6.55
CA LYS A 165 -7.19 -8.33 7.18
C LYS A 165 -7.75 -9.45 6.33
N ASN A 166 -7.96 -9.18 5.04
CA ASN A 166 -8.52 -10.15 4.11
C ASN A 166 -7.56 -11.32 3.86
N LEU A 167 -6.28 -11.06 3.62
CA LEU A 167 -5.30 -12.13 3.42
C LEU A 167 -5.07 -12.95 4.70
N GLU A 168 -5.12 -12.31 5.87
CA GLU A 168 -5.04 -12.99 7.16
C GLU A 168 -6.20 -13.96 7.32
N LYS A 169 -7.43 -13.52 7.05
CA LYS A 169 -8.63 -14.39 7.02
C LYS A 169 -8.48 -15.54 6.03
N ILE A 170 -8.12 -15.24 4.77
CA ILE A 170 -7.92 -16.24 3.71
C ILE A 170 -6.92 -17.30 4.15
N SER A 171 -5.82 -16.92 4.79
CA SER A 171 -4.79 -17.84 5.29
C SER A 171 -5.30 -18.84 6.35
N ARG A 172 -6.47 -18.59 6.95
CA ARG A 172 -7.13 -19.51 7.89
C ARG A 172 -8.13 -20.44 7.20
N GLU A 173 -8.66 -20.04 6.05
CA GLU A 173 -9.81 -20.69 5.40
C GLU A 173 -9.42 -21.59 4.23
N VAL A 174 -8.34 -21.24 3.50
CA VAL A 174 -7.92 -21.96 2.29
C VAL A 174 -6.79 -22.95 2.54
N LYS A 175 -6.52 -23.82 1.57
CA LYS A 175 -5.47 -24.85 1.64
C LYS A 175 -4.20 -24.48 0.87
N SER A 176 -4.27 -23.57 -0.10
CA SER A 176 -3.09 -23.12 -0.86
C SER A 176 -3.15 -21.65 -1.27
N ILE A 177 -2.07 -20.92 -1.02
CA ILE A 177 -1.87 -19.52 -1.46
C ILE A 177 -0.61 -19.43 -2.30
N THR A 178 -0.73 -18.84 -3.49
CA THR A 178 0.42 -18.56 -4.38
C THR A 178 0.74 -17.08 -4.40
N ILE A 179 1.98 -16.74 -4.09
CA ILE A 179 2.54 -15.40 -4.20
C ILE A 179 3.29 -15.29 -5.51
N ILE A 180 2.94 -14.29 -6.32
CA ILE A 180 3.61 -13.98 -7.57
C ILE A 180 4.46 -12.73 -7.37
N GLY A 181 5.78 -12.91 -7.44
CA GLY A 181 6.77 -11.85 -7.23
C GLY A 181 7.84 -12.24 -6.22
N GLY A 182 9.10 -12.14 -6.65
CA GLY A 182 10.29 -12.44 -5.85
C GLY A 182 10.88 -11.24 -5.12
N GLY A 183 10.25 -10.06 -5.20
CA GLY A 183 10.73 -8.85 -4.52
C GLY A 183 10.63 -8.93 -3.00
N PHE A 184 11.08 -7.86 -2.31
CA PHE A 184 11.08 -7.80 -0.84
C PHE A 184 9.69 -8.07 -0.25
N LEU A 185 8.66 -7.35 -0.71
CA LEU A 185 7.29 -7.53 -0.21
C LEU A 185 6.77 -8.98 -0.41
N GLY A 186 6.97 -9.56 -1.60
CA GLY A 186 6.54 -10.93 -1.88
C GLY A 186 7.25 -11.95 -0.98
N SER A 187 8.54 -11.75 -0.72
CA SER A 187 9.35 -12.62 0.13
C SER A 187 9.02 -12.46 1.63
N GLU A 188 8.71 -11.25 2.09
CA GLU A 188 8.18 -11.02 3.44
C GLU A 188 6.86 -11.76 3.66
N LEU A 189 5.92 -11.62 2.72
CA LEU A 189 4.63 -12.31 2.77
C LEU A 189 4.80 -13.83 2.68
N ALA A 190 5.74 -14.33 1.88
CA ALA A 190 6.08 -15.75 1.81
C ALA A 190 6.54 -16.30 3.16
N CYS A 191 7.47 -15.63 3.83
CA CYS A 191 7.91 -16.03 5.17
C CYS A 191 6.78 -15.94 6.21
N ALA A 192 5.99 -14.86 6.18
CA ALA A 192 4.87 -14.66 7.09
C ALA A 192 3.80 -15.76 6.97
N LEU A 193 3.37 -16.06 5.74
CA LEU A 193 2.40 -17.13 5.47
C LEU A 193 3.01 -18.52 5.69
N GLY A 194 4.27 -18.74 5.31
CA GLY A 194 4.99 -20.00 5.51
C GLY A 194 5.09 -20.39 6.99
N ARG A 195 5.33 -19.42 7.88
CA ARG A 195 5.28 -19.65 9.32
C ARG A 195 3.91 -20.14 9.79
N ARG A 196 2.82 -19.56 9.29
CA ARG A 196 1.45 -19.96 9.63
C ARG A 196 1.05 -21.31 9.01
N ALA A 197 1.60 -21.61 7.84
CA ALA A 197 1.42 -22.89 7.17
C ALA A 197 1.87 -24.07 8.03
N ARG A 198 2.97 -23.93 8.77
CA ARG A 198 3.49 -24.99 9.66
C ARG A 198 2.50 -25.43 10.73
N THR A 199 1.62 -24.54 11.22
CA THR A 199 0.66 -24.87 12.28
C THR A 199 -0.75 -25.16 11.75
N ARG A 200 -1.03 -24.88 10.47
CA ARG A 200 -2.39 -24.95 9.90
C ARG A 200 -2.53 -25.80 8.64
N GLY A 201 -1.46 -26.40 8.15
CA GLY A 201 -1.48 -27.23 6.93
C GLY A 201 -1.83 -26.44 5.66
N LEU A 202 -1.54 -25.12 5.65
CA LEU A 202 -1.63 -24.29 4.45
C LEU A 202 -0.41 -24.54 3.56
N GLU A 203 -0.60 -24.68 2.27
CA GLU A 203 0.48 -24.67 1.29
C GLU A 203 0.77 -23.23 0.86
N VAL A 204 2.04 -22.84 0.86
CA VAL A 204 2.47 -21.53 0.36
C VAL A 204 3.44 -21.74 -0.79
N ILE A 205 3.12 -21.17 -1.93
CA ILE A 205 3.95 -21.20 -3.13
C ILE A 205 4.42 -19.77 -3.41
N GLN A 206 5.69 -19.57 -3.71
CA GLN A 206 6.19 -18.30 -4.22
C GLN A 206 6.83 -18.54 -5.58
N LEU A 207 6.37 -17.82 -6.60
CA LEU A 207 6.87 -17.96 -7.97
C LEU A 207 7.24 -16.61 -8.58
N PHE A 208 8.29 -16.60 -9.40
CA PHE A 208 8.83 -15.40 -10.04
C PHE A 208 9.79 -15.76 -11.18
N PRO A 209 10.01 -14.86 -12.16
CA PRO A 209 10.83 -15.15 -13.33
C PRO A 209 12.35 -15.15 -13.05
N GLU A 210 12.81 -14.50 -11.99
CA GLU A 210 14.23 -14.46 -11.63
C GLU A 210 14.78 -15.81 -11.12
N ASN A 211 16.11 -15.94 -11.09
CA ASN A 211 16.81 -17.14 -10.58
C ASN A 211 16.63 -17.36 -9.07
N GLY A 212 16.34 -16.29 -8.32
CA GLY A 212 16.14 -16.33 -6.88
C GLY A 212 15.47 -15.06 -6.34
N ASN A 213 15.20 -15.06 -5.04
CA ASN A 213 14.51 -13.98 -4.34
C ASN A 213 15.33 -12.69 -4.39
N MET A 214 14.66 -11.58 -4.71
CA MET A 214 15.24 -10.24 -4.91
C MET A 214 16.35 -10.21 -5.97
N GLY A 215 16.32 -11.10 -6.97
CA GLY A 215 17.36 -11.20 -8.01
C GLY A 215 17.56 -9.96 -8.91
N LYS A 216 16.66 -8.97 -8.87
CA LYS A 216 16.86 -7.66 -9.53
C LYS A 216 17.74 -6.69 -8.73
N VAL A 217 18.02 -7.01 -7.46
CA VAL A 217 18.72 -6.12 -6.51
C VAL A 217 19.93 -6.83 -5.89
N LEU A 218 19.77 -8.09 -5.50
CA LEU A 218 20.81 -8.85 -4.82
C LEU A 218 21.70 -9.59 -5.82
N PRO A 219 23.02 -9.70 -5.55
CA PRO A 219 23.89 -10.58 -6.32
C PRO A 219 23.46 -12.04 -6.14
N GLU A 220 23.81 -12.88 -7.11
CA GLU A 220 23.35 -14.27 -7.20
C GLU A 220 23.54 -15.07 -5.91
N TYR A 221 24.71 -15.00 -5.28
CA TYR A 221 24.98 -15.69 -4.01
C TYR A 221 23.94 -15.37 -2.93
N LEU A 222 23.65 -14.08 -2.72
CA LEU A 222 22.73 -13.65 -1.67
C LEU A 222 21.26 -13.87 -2.07
N SER A 223 20.94 -13.75 -3.35
CA SER A 223 19.64 -14.12 -3.91
C SER A 223 19.33 -15.60 -3.66
N ASN A 224 20.29 -16.49 -3.96
CA ASN A 224 20.17 -17.93 -3.72
C ASN A 224 20.07 -18.26 -2.23
N TRP A 225 20.93 -17.66 -1.40
CA TRP A 225 20.83 -17.81 0.06
C TRP A 225 19.45 -17.39 0.58
N THR A 226 18.90 -16.30 0.06
CA THR A 226 17.59 -15.81 0.49
C THR A 226 16.47 -16.75 0.05
N THR A 227 16.55 -17.30 -1.17
CA THR A 227 15.64 -18.35 -1.63
C THR A 227 15.67 -19.57 -0.72
N GLU A 228 16.86 -20.03 -0.32
CA GLU A 228 17.00 -21.13 0.64
C GLU A 228 16.41 -20.78 2.01
N LYS A 229 16.59 -19.54 2.47
CA LYS A 229 15.96 -19.08 3.73
C LYS A 229 14.43 -19.13 3.64
N VAL A 230 13.83 -18.72 2.52
CA VAL A 230 12.38 -18.79 2.29
C VAL A 230 11.91 -20.25 2.21
N ARG A 231 12.64 -21.13 1.51
CA ARG A 231 12.36 -22.58 1.46
C ARG A 231 12.37 -23.22 2.85
N ARG A 232 13.32 -22.83 3.71
CA ARG A 232 13.36 -23.27 5.12
C ARG A 232 12.13 -22.85 5.91
N GLU A 233 11.39 -21.82 5.50
CA GLU A 233 10.09 -21.48 6.10
C GLU A 233 8.95 -22.45 5.73
N GLY A 234 9.20 -23.41 4.84
CA GLY A 234 8.20 -24.36 4.33
C GLY A 234 7.51 -23.90 3.05
N VAL A 235 7.99 -22.81 2.44
CA VAL A 235 7.44 -22.26 1.20
C VAL A 235 8.00 -23.01 0.00
N LYS A 236 7.13 -23.40 -0.93
CA LYS A 236 7.52 -23.95 -2.23
C LYS A 236 7.94 -22.81 -3.16
N VAL A 237 9.25 -22.57 -3.28
CA VAL A 237 9.79 -21.50 -4.13
C VAL A 237 10.09 -22.01 -5.54
N MET A 238 9.43 -21.41 -6.54
CA MET A 238 9.56 -21.71 -7.96
C MET A 238 10.23 -20.54 -8.71
N PRO A 239 11.57 -20.51 -8.78
CA PRO A 239 12.28 -19.56 -9.65
C PRO A 239 12.08 -19.91 -11.12
N ASN A 240 12.50 -19.00 -12.01
CA ASN A 240 12.37 -19.15 -13.47
C ASN A 240 10.92 -19.40 -13.94
N ALA A 241 9.95 -18.91 -13.17
CA ALA A 241 8.52 -19.14 -13.41
C ALA A 241 7.87 -17.92 -14.05
N VAL A 242 7.73 -17.96 -15.38
CA VAL A 242 7.02 -16.92 -16.15
C VAL A 242 5.56 -17.32 -16.31
N VAL A 243 4.65 -16.56 -15.69
CA VAL A 243 3.19 -16.77 -15.81
C VAL A 243 2.74 -16.49 -17.25
N LYS A 244 2.09 -17.48 -17.87
CA LYS A 244 1.48 -17.38 -19.21
C LYS A 244 0.01 -16.98 -19.12
N SER A 245 -0.76 -17.64 -18.26
CA SER A 245 -2.19 -17.40 -18.06
C SER A 245 -2.62 -17.87 -16.67
N VAL A 246 -3.74 -17.32 -16.20
CA VAL A 246 -4.43 -17.77 -14.99
C VAL A 246 -5.89 -18.00 -15.33
N SER A 247 -6.43 -19.15 -14.93
CA SER A 247 -7.82 -19.51 -15.14
C SER A 247 -8.38 -20.21 -13.90
N VAL A 248 -9.67 -20.47 -13.90
CA VAL A 248 -10.32 -21.34 -12.91
C VAL A 248 -10.42 -22.75 -13.48
N SER A 249 -10.12 -23.76 -12.68
CA SER A 249 -10.29 -25.17 -13.03
C SER A 249 -10.95 -25.89 -11.86
N GLY A 250 -12.21 -26.31 -12.06
CA GLY A 250 -13.04 -26.83 -10.96
C GLY A 250 -13.22 -25.78 -9.86
N SER A 251 -12.83 -26.11 -8.63
CA SER A 251 -12.93 -25.21 -7.48
C SER A 251 -11.67 -24.38 -7.23
N ARG A 252 -10.58 -24.55 -8.00
CA ARG A 252 -9.26 -23.93 -7.75
C ARG A 252 -8.81 -23.03 -8.91
N LEU A 253 -7.84 -22.19 -8.64
CA LEU A 253 -7.12 -21.43 -9.65
C LEU A 253 -6.04 -22.30 -10.28
N LEU A 254 -5.86 -22.18 -11.60
CA LEU A 254 -4.80 -22.82 -12.36
C LEU A 254 -3.91 -21.76 -12.99
N ILE A 255 -2.65 -21.73 -12.57
CA ILE A 255 -1.60 -20.87 -13.15
C ILE A 255 -0.81 -21.73 -14.14
N GLN A 256 -0.80 -21.32 -15.40
CA GLN A 256 0.02 -21.95 -16.44
C GLN A 256 1.32 -21.16 -16.62
N LEU A 257 2.46 -21.85 -16.55
CA LEU A 257 3.77 -21.26 -16.78
C LEU A 257 4.22 -21.47 -18.23
N LYS A 258 5.10 -20.60 -18.74
CA LYS A 258 5.60 -20.69 -20.12
C LYS A 258 6.40 -21.97 -20.39
N ASP A 259 7.04 -22.53 -19.39
CA ASP A 259 7.81 -23.78 -19.47
C ASP A 259 6.93 -25.05 -19.40
N GLY A 260 5.60 -24.91 -19.38
CA GLY A 260 4.65 -26.01 -19.37
C GLY A 260 4.24 -26.49 -17.98
N ARG A 261 4.93 -26.07 -16.91
CA ARG A 261 4.50 -26.36 -15.53
C ARG A 261 3.14 -25.72 -15.24
N LYS A 262 2.38 -26.36 -14.36
CA LYS A 262 1.06 -25.91 -13.90
C LYS A 262 1.06 -25.85 -12.38
N VAL A 263 0.44 -24.81 -11.83
CA VAL A 263 0.30 -24.62 -10.39
C VAL A 263 -1.17 -24.44 -10.05
N GLU A 264 -1.69 -25.30 -9.18
CA GLU A 264 -3.04 -25.19 -8.64
C GLU A 264 -3.01 -24.55 -7.26
N THR A 265 -3.87 -23.56 -7.04
CA THR A 265 -3.91 -22.78 -5.79
C THR A 265 -5.32 -22.29 -5.51
N ASP A 266 -5.62 -21.90 -4.27
CA ASP A 266 -6.96 -21.42 -3.92
C ASP A 266 -7.05 -19.90 -4.02
N HIS A 267 -5.96 -19.21 -3.71
CA HIS A 267 -5.84 -17.74 -3.78
C HIS A 267 -4.48 -17.30 -4.32
N ILE A 268 -4.42 -16.10 -4.93
CA ILE A 268 -3.21 -15.49 -5.45
C ILE A 268 -2.92 -14.16 -4.74
N VAL A 269 -1.67 -13.90 -4.40
CA VAL A 269 -1.17 -12.59 -4.00
C VAL A 269 -0.18 -12.10 -5.05
N ALA A 270 -0.41 -10.94 -5.67
CA ALA A 270 0.57 -10.34 -6.58
C ALA A 270 1.35 -9.23 -5.88
N ALA A 271 2.67 -9.34 -5.90
CA ALA A 271 3.61 -8.40 -5.29
C ALA A 271 4.69 -8.00 -6.32
N VAL A 272 4.26 -7.42 -7.44
CA VAL A 272 5.07 -7.18 -8.65
C VAL A 272 5.45 -5.70 -8.87
N GLY A 273 5.37 -4.90 -7.81
CA GLY A 273 5.73 -3.48 -7.83
C GLY A 273 4.53 -2.54 -7.69
N LEU A 274 4.77 -1.26 -7.94
CA LEU A 274 3.76 -0.20 -7.84
C LEU A 274 3.87 0.74 -9.05
N GLU A 275 2.78 1.43 -9.35
CA GLU A 275 2.77 2.64 -10.18
C GLU A 275 2.48 3.87 -9.30
N PRO A 276 3.21 4.99 -9.47
CA PRO A 276 2.86 6.25 -8.82
C PRO A 276 1.45 6.73 -9.19
N ASN A 277 0.70 7.23 -8.20
CA ASN A 277 -0.66 7.73 -8.41
C ASN A 277 -0.61 9.18 -8.93
N VAL A 278 -0.58 9.31 -10.26
CA VAL A 278 -0.39 10.59 -10.97
C VAL A 278 -1.67 11.12 -11.63
N GLU A 279 -2.85 10.61 -11.27
CA GLU A 279 -4.10 10.95 -11.94
C GLU A 279 -4.42 12.46 -11.90
N LEU A 280 -4.00 13.15 -10.84
CA LEU A 280 -4.18 14.60 -10.70
C LEU A 280 -3.32 15.42 -11.67
N ALA A 281 -2.25 14.85 -12.23
CA ALA A 281 -1.37 15.53 -13.17
C ALA A 281 -2.14 16.09 -14.37
N LYS A 282 -3.13 15.32 -14.87
CA LYS A 282 -3.94 15.70 -16.02
C LYS A 282 -4.73 16.99 -15.79
N SER A 283 -5.45 17.09 -14.67
CA SER A 283 -6.22 18.30 -14.35
C SER A 283 -5.32 19.46 -13.94
N ALA A 284 -4.24 19.16 -13.22
CA ALA A 284 -3.34 20.16 -12.67
C ALA A 284 -2.32 20.70 -13.70
N GLY A 285 -2.20 20.05 -14.86
CA GLY A 285 -1.16 20.37 -15.85
C GLY A 285 0.26 20.16 -15.32
N LEU A 286 0.46 19.18 -14.43
CA LEU A 286 1.77 18.87 -13.86
C LEU A 286 2.51 17.83 -14.70
N GLU A 287 3.83 17.97 -14.78
CA GLU A 287 4.69 17.06 -15.54
C GLU A 287 4.85 15.72 -14.80
N VAL A 288 4.79 14.63 -15.56
CA VAL A 288 5.02 13.26 -15.09
C VAL A 288 6.20 12.69 -15.87
N ASP A 289 7.11 12.03 -15.16
CA ASP A 289 8.25 11.38 -15.79
C ASP A 289 7.79 10.13 -16.58
N SER A 290 8.08 10.08 -17.88
CA SER A 290 7.65 8.98 -18.75
C SER A 290 8.46 7.69 -18.55
N ASP A 291 9.68 7.80 -18.06
CA ASP A 291 10.62 6.67 -17.99
C ASP A 291 10.51 5.96 -16.64
N PHE A 292 10.36 6.75 -15.57
CA PHE A 292 10.33 6.25 -14.19
C PHE A 292 8.94 6.34 -13.54
N GLY A 293 8.02 7.13 -14.12
CA GLY A 293 6.75 7.47 -13.50
C GLY A 293 6.88 8.50 -12.37
N GLY A 294 5.74 9.05 -11.94
CA GLY A 294 5.68 10.02 -10.84
C GLY A 294 5.78 11.48 -11.29
N PHE A 295 5.34 12.39 -10.43
CA PHE A 295 5.42 13.83 -10.70
C PHE A 295 6.87 14.31 -10.70
N ARG A 296 7.25 15.10 -11.70
CA ARG A 296 8.56 15.77 -11.69
C ARG A 296 8.56 16.96 -10.74
N VAL A 297 9.64 17.08 -9.99
CA VAL A 297 9.86 18.15 -9.02
C VAL A 297 11.28 18.70 -9.13
N ASN A 298 11.47 19.93 -8.68
CA ASN A 298 12.81 20.52 -8.55
C ASN A 298 13.52 20.04 -7.26
N ALA A 299 14.71 20.60 -6.99
CA ALA A 299 15.52 20.27 -5.81
C ALA A 299 14.82 20.53 -4.47
N GLU A 300 13.85 21.44 -4.43
CA GLU A 300 13.04 21.76 -3.24
C GLU A 300 11.73 20.95 -3.17
N LEU A 301 11.60 19.93 -4.02
CA LEU A 301 10.41 19.09 -4.17
C LEU A 301 9.16 19.84 -4.69
N GLN A 302 9.35 20.99 -5.33
CA GLN A 302 8.24 21.77 -5.90
C GLN A 302 7.88 21.25 -7.29
N ALA A 303 6.58 21.00 -7.50
CA ALA A 303 5.98 20.87 -8.83
C ALA A 303 5.49 22.24 -9.34
N ARG A 304 5.11 23.15 -8.44
CA ARG A 304 4.77 24.56 -8.67
C ARG A 304 5.18 25.40 -7.45
N SER A 305 5.09 26.73 -7.56
CA SER A 305 5.48 27.67 -6.50
C SER A 305 4.82 27.43 -5.13
N ASN A 306 3.61 26.86 -5.10
CA ASN A 306 2.89 26.51 -3.88
C ASN A 306 2.43 25.04 -3.84
N ILE A 307 2.99 24.17 -4.68
CA ILE A 307 2.65 22.73 -4.75
C ILE A 307 3.92 21.89 -4.68
N TRP A 308 3.99 21.02 -3.67
CA TRP A 308 5.05 20.05 -3.45
C TRP A 308 4.55 18.62 -3.70
N VAL A 309 5.46 17.66 -3.91
CA VAL A 309 5.16 16.22 -4.04
C VAL A 309 6.07 15.42 -3.12
#